data_AF-A0A1V5P7C7-F1
#
_entry.id   AF-A0A1V5P7C7-F1
#
_cell.length_a   1.000
_cell.length_b   1.000
_cell.length_c   1.000
_cell.angle_alpha   90.00
_cell.angle_beta   90.00
_cell.angle_gamma   90.00
#
_symmetry.space_group_name_H-M   'P 1'
#
loop_
_entity.id
_entity.type
_entity.pdbx_description
1 polymer ?
#
loop_
_entity_poly.entity_id
_entity_poly.type
_entity_poly.pdbx_seq_one_letter_code
_entity_poly.pdbx_strand_id
1 'polypeptide(L)'
;MFKKYNVWLILVCALLMINLFLTCARGEENKVDCIEPAKGPVTNLELKQDALFPKQEVQVTAKVGKVAPDFEASAYVKGEFKNIKLSDYKGKWVVLCFYPGDFTFV
;
A
#
# COMPACT_ATOMS: atom_id res chain seq x y z
N MET A 1 -26.93 -53.55 3.45
CA MET A 1 -27.24 -52.12 3.66
C MET A 1 -26.01 -51.25 4.02
N PHE A 2 -24.79 -51.53 3.50
CA PHE A 2 -23.57 -50.81 3.92
C PHE A 2 -22.93 -49.87 2.87
N LYS A 3 -23.53 -49.71 1.67
CA LYS A 3 -22.92 -48.94 0.57
C LYS A 3 -23.36 -47.47 0.47
N LYS A 4 -24.45 -47.03 1.11
CA LYS A 4 -24.95 -45.65 0.99
C LYS A 4 -24.25 -44.64 1.92
N TYR A 5 -23.86 -45.06 3.13
CA TYR A 5 -23.22 -44.17 4.11
C TYR A 5 -21.77 -43.81 3.76
N ASN A 6 -21.06 -44.70 3.07
CA ASN A 6 -19.67 -44.45 2.65
C ASN A 6 -19.58 -43.41 1.52
N VAL A 7 -20.55 -43.37 0.59
CA VAL A 7 -20.53 -42.40 -0.52
C VAL A 7 -20.79 -40.98 -0.02
N TRP A 8 -21.72 -40.81 0.92
CA TRP A 8 -22.01 -39.50 1.50
C TRP A 8 -20.85 -38.99 2.37
N LEU A 9 -20.22 -39.87 3.15
CA LEU A 9 -19.03 -39.52 3.94
C LEU A 9 -17.84 -39.13 3.04
N ILE A 10 -17.63 -39.84 1.93
CA ILE A 10 -16.59 -39.50 0.94
C ILE A 10 -16.89 -38.15 0.27
N LEU A 11 -18.15 -37.86 -0.07
CA LEU A 11 -18.55 -36.56 -0.63
C LEU A 11 -18.35 -35.40 0.34
N VAL A 12 -18.67 -35.59 1.63
CA VAL A 12 -18.47 -34.57 2.66
C VAL A 12 -16.98 -34.34 2.91
N CYS A 13 -16.16 -35.41 2.99
CA CYS A 13 -14.71 -35.29 3.08
C CYS A 13 -14.11 -34.62 1.84
N ALA A 14 -14.57 -34.97 0.64
CA ALA A 14 -14.12 -34.35 -0.61
C ALA A 14 -14.46 -32.85 -0.64
N LEU A 15 -15.68 -32.47 -0.26
CA LEU A 15 -16.08 -31.06 -0.17
C LEU A 15 -15.29 -30.28 0.89
N LEU A 16 -15.02 -30.88 2.05
CA LEU A 16 -14.17 -30.27 3.08
C LEU A 16 -12.73 -30.08 2.58
N MET A 17 -12.17 -31.08 1.91
CA MET A 17 -10.83 -31.00 1.34
C MET A 17 -10.75 -29.99 0.19
N ILE A 18 -11.78 -29.91 -0.65
CA ILE A 18 -11.85 -28.89 -1.73
C ILE A 18 -11.88 -27.48 -1.13
N ASN A 19 -12.70 -27.22 -0.09
CA ASN A 19 -12.73 -25.92 0.58
C ASN A 19 -11.41 -25.57 1.28
N LEU A 20 -10.74 -26.58 1.86
CA LEU A 20 -9.41 -26.41 2.47
C LEU A 20 -8.33 -26.08 1.43
N PHE A 21 -8.35 -26.76 0.28
CA PHE A 21 -7.42 -26.49 -0.83
C PHE A 21 -7.69 -25.14 -1.51
N LEU A 22 -8.96 -24.73 -1.70
CA LEU A 22 -9.28 -23.41 -2.25
C LEU A 22 -8.83 -22.26 -1.33
N THR A 23 -8.87 -22.46 -0.01
CA THR A 23 -8.38 -21.44 0.93
C THR A 23 -6.85 -21.31 0.89
N CYS A 24 -6.14 -22.41 0.65
CA CYS A 24 -4.67 -22.41 0.55
C CYS A 24 -4.14 -21.89 -0.79
N ALA A 25 -4.93 -21.99 -1.87
CA ALA A 25 -4.51 -21.58 -3.21
C ALA A 25 -4.57 -20.05 -3.44
N ARG A 26 -5.00 -19.26 -2.45
CA ARG A 26 -4.87 -17.79 -2.49
C ARG A 26 -3.49 -17.36 -1.99
N GLY A 27 -2.45 -17.89 -2.62
CA GLY A 27 -1.12 -17.30 -2.55
C GLY A 27 -1.11 -16.08 -3.47
N GLU A 28 -1.08 -14.88 -2.91
CA GLU A 28 -0.83 -13.68 -3.70
C GLU A 28 0.61 -13.73 -4.23
N GLU A 29 0.73 -13.98 -5.53
CA GLU A 29 1.97 -13.80 -6.26
C GLU A 29 2.24 -12.29 -6.34
N ASN A 30 2.83 -11.74 -5.27
CA ASN A 30 3.18 -10.34 -5.21
C ASN A 30 4.41 -10.12 -6.10
N LYS A 31 4.11 -9.75 -7.34
CA LYS A 31 5.06 -9.25 -8.33
C LYS A 31 5.89 -8.16 -7.66
N VAL A 32 7.18 -8.41 -7.47
CA VAL A 32 8.15 -7.39 -7.05
C VAL A 32 8.35 -6.50 -8.27
N ASP A 33 7.36 -5.67 -8.55
CA ASP A 33 7.43 -4.62 -9.55
C ASP A 33 8.26 -3.49 -8.95
N CYS A 34 9.13 -2.89 -9.75
CA CYS A 34 9.94 -1.76 -9.32
C CYS A 34 8.99 -0.67 -8.80
N ILE A 35 9.16 -0.25 -7.54
CA ILE A 35 8.25 0.71 -6.90
C ILE A 35 8.24 2.00 -7.72
N GLU A 36 7.07 2.43 -8.16
CA GLU A 36 6.92 3.74 -8.80
C GLU A 36 7.32 4.84 -7.81
N PRO A 37 8.18 5.79 -8.22
CA PRO A 37 8.57 6.90 -7.36
C PRO A 37 7.35 7.69 -6.90
N ALA A 38 7.32 8.00 -5.61
CA ALA A 38 6.37 8.92 -5.01
C ALA A 38 6.31 10.23 -5.82
N LYS A 39 5.09 10.69 -6.14
CA LYS A 39 4.86 11.91 -6.92
C LYS A 39 5.21 13.20 -6.15
N GLY A 40 5.49 13.10 -4.85
CA GLY A 40 5.88 14.22 -4.01
C GLY A 40 4.68 14.99 -3.45
N PRO A 41 4.82 16.30 -3.17
CA PRO A 41 3.73 17.12 -2.67
C PRO A 41 2.54 17.15 -3.64
N VAL A 42 1.32 16.93 -3.15
CA VAL A 42 0.12 16.97 -3.98
C VAL A 42 -0.29 18.43 -4.16
N THR A 43 0.18 19.07 -5.23
CA THR A 43 -0.32 20.39 -5.63
C THR A 43 -1.47 20.21 -6.62
N ASN A 44 -2.58 20.94 -6.43
CA ASN A 44 -3.68 20.98 -7.41
C ASN A 44 -3.33 21.86 -8.64
N LEU A 45 -2.04 21.97 -8.96
CA LEU A 45 -1.53 22.73 -10.09
C LEU A 45 -1.04 21.70 -11.11
N GLU A 46 -1.92 21.33 -12.03
CA GLU A 46 -1.53 20.56 -13.21
C GLU A 46 -0.45 21.34 -13.96
N LEU A 47 0.79 20.86 -13.86
CA LEU A 47 1.92 21.38 -14.63
C LEU A 47 1.65 21.07 -16.10
N LYS A 48 1.16 22.07 -16.84
CA LYS A 48 1.19 22.05 -18.30
C LYS A 48 2.66 22.00 -18.71
N GLN A 49 3.08 20.85 -19.22
CA GLN A 49 4.44 20.55 -19.60
C GLN A 49 4.79 21.28 -20.92
N ASP A 50 4.98 22.60 -20.85
CA ASP A 50 5.58 23.36 -21.96
C ASP A 50 7.06 23.62 -21.64
N ALA A 51 7.91 23.28 -22.60
CA ALA A 51 9.36 23.25 -22.47
C ALA A 51 9.96 24.61 -22.03
N LEU A 52 11.07 24.51 -21.28
CA LEU A 52 11.96 25.58 -20.80
C LEU A 52 11.44 26.41 -19.61
N PHE A 53 11.37 25.82 -18.40
CA PHE A 53 11.19 26.61 -17.17
C PHE A 53 12.10 26.13 -16.03
N PRO A 54 12.65 27.07 -15.23
CA PRO A 54 13.54 26.77 -14.11
C PRO A 54 12.84 25.87 -13.11
N LYS A 55 13.58 24.93 -12.52
CA LYS A 55 13.17 24.10 -11.38
C LYS A 55 12.79 25.02 -10.22
N GLN A 56 11.57 25.56 -10.21
CA GLN A 56 11.03 26.24 -9.05
C GLN A 56 10.67 25.15 -8.05
N GLU A 57 11.64 24.88 -7.18
CA GLU A 57 11.44 24.13 -5.95
C GLU A 57 10.30 24.82 -5.19
N VAL A 58 9.11 24.20 -5.20
CA VAL A 58 7.95 24.71 -4.47
C VAL A 58 8.35 24.72 -3.01
N GLN A 59 8.51 25.92 -2.44
CA GLN A 59 8.88 26.09 -1.03
C GLN A 59 7.69 25.68 -0.15
N VAL A 60 7.62 24.40 0.19
CA VAL A 60 6.56 23.85 1.06
C VAL A 60 6.94 24.06 2.52
N THR A 61 6.54 25.20 3.09
CA THR A 61 6.77 25.48 4.53
C THR A 61 5.60 24.95 5.38
N ALA A 62 5.86 23.93 6.20
CA ALA A 62 4.92 23.51 7.23
C ALA A 62 4.79 24.59 8.32
N LYS A 63 3.55 24.93 8.73
CA LYS A 63 3.26 25.95 9.74
C LYS A 63 2.31 25.40 10.81
N VAL A 64 2.63 25.64 12.07
CA VAL A 64 1.79 25.23 13.21
C VAL A 64 0.40 25.87 13.12
N GLY A 65 -0.65 25.08 13.39
CA GLY A 65 -2.04 25.55 13.32
C GLY A 65 -2.58 25.76 11.90
N LYS A 66 -1.78 25.47 10.86
CA LYS A 66 -2.24 25.40 9.48
C LYS A 66 -2.40 23.95 9.06
N VAL A 67 -3.18 23.74 8.00
CA VAL A 67 -3.33 22.40 7.40
C VAL A 67 -1.95 21.93 6.95
N ALA A 68 -1.60 20.70 7.33
CA ALA A 68 -0.35 20.09 6.93
C ALA A 68 -0.31 19.93 5.39
N PRO A 69 0.83 20.20 4.74
CA PRO A 69 0.97 19.99 3.30
C PRO A 69 0.71 18.53 2.93
N ASP A 70 -0.14 18.30 1.93
CA ASP A 70 -0.44 16.95 1.47
C ASP A 70 0.71 16.40 0.62
N PHE A 71 1.00 15.12 0.77
CA PHE A 71 2.04 14.42 0.03
C PHE A 71 1.60 13.01 -0.27
N GLU A 72 2.10 12.47 -1.38
CA GLU A 72 1.94 11.08 -1.78
C GLU A 72 3.29 10.38 -1.68
N ALA A 73 3.36 9.25 -0.98
CA ALA A 73 4.59 8.48 -0.80
C ALA A 73 4.36 6.97 -0.90
N SER A 74 5.34 6.26 -1.44
CA SER A 74 5.39 4.80 -1.39
C SER A 74 5.94 4.36 -0.03
N ALA A 75 5.16 3.59 0.73
CA ALA A 75 5.49 3.14 2.07
C ALA A 75 5.43 1.60 2.17
N TYR A 76 6.29 1.02 3.01
CA TYR A 76 6.24 -0.41 3.31
C TYR A 76 5.38 -0.66 4.55
N VAL A 77 4.24 -1.35 4.37
CA VAL A 77 3.24 -1.57 5.41
C VAL A 77 2.85 -3.04 5.44
N LYS A 78 3.11 -3.71 6.57
CA LYS A 78 2.74 -5.11 6.82
C LYS A 78 3.25 -6.11 5.76
N GLY A 79 4.46 -5.92 5.25
CA GLY A 79 5.06 -6.84 4.28
C GLY A 79 4.92 -6.41 2.81
N GLU A 80 4.17 -5.34 2.55
CA GLU A 80 3.80 -4.90 1.20
C GLU A 80 4.12 -3.43 0.96
N PHE A 81 4.44 -3.08 -0.28
CA PHE A 81 4.54 -1.67 -0.70
C PHE A 81 3.16 -1.11 -1.02
N LYS A 82 2.83 0.04 -0.43
CA LYS A 82 1.55 0.75 -0.61
C LYS A 82 1.82 2.22 -0.87
N ASN A 83 1.09 2.77 -1.83
CA ASN A 83 1.06 4.21 -2.03
C ASN A 83 0.12 4.83 -0.98
N ILE A 84 0.61 5.79 -0.20
CA ILE A 84 -0.14 6.45 0.88
C ILE A 84 -0.19 7.96 0.64
N LYS A 85 -1.30 8.58 1.03
CA LYS A 85 -1.46 10.03 1.07
C LYS A 85 -1.69 10.51 2.48
N LEU A 86 -1.20 11.71 2.83
CA LEU A 86 -1.50 12.30 4.14
C LEU A 86 -3.01 12.53 4.30
N SER A 87 -3.71 12.86 3.20
CA SER A 87 -5.16 13.02 3.18
C SER A 87 -5.96 11.75 3.55
N ASP A 88 -5.41 10.55 3.38
CA ASP A 88 -6.08 9.28 3.75
C ASP A 88 -6.24 9.12 5.28
N TYR A 89 -5.45 9.86 6.06
CA TYR A 89 -5.44 9.78 7.52
C TYR A 89 -6.24 10.91 8.20
N LYS A 90 -7.05 11.66 7.45
CA LYS A 90 -7.93 12.69 8.02
C LYS A 90 -8.85 12.09 9.09
N GLY A 91 -9.03 12.84 10.19
CA GLY A 91 -9.82 12.39 11.35
C GLY A 91 -9.08 11.49 12.33
N LYS A 92 -7.81 11.14 12.06
CA LYS A 92 -6.92 10.44 13.00
C LYS A 92 -5.76 11.37 13.38
N TRP A 93 -5.23 11.18 14.58
CA TRP A 93 -3.96 11.80 14.96
C TRP A 93 -2.83 11.08 14.24
N VAL A 94 -1.96 11.85 13.58
CA VAL A 94 -0.81 11.36 12.83
C VAL A 94 0.44 12.00 13.40
N VAL A 95 1.45 11.19 13.69
CA VAL A 95 2.80 11.63 14.03
C VAL A 95 3.70 11.29 12.85
N LEU A 96 4.33 12.29 12.25
CA LEU A 96 5.27 12.13 11.13
C LEU A 96 6.68 12.45 11.62
N CYS A 97 7.60 11.49 11.46
CA CYS A 97 9.01 11.63 11.86
C CYS A 97 9.91 11.48 10.63
N PHE A 98 10.82 12.41 10.44
CA PHE A 98 11.88 12.31 9.44
C PHE A 98 13.16 11.83 10.11
N TYR A 99 13.85 10.88 9.47
CA TYR A 99 15.13 10.35 9.93
C TYR A 99 16.12 10.37 8.75
N PRO A 100 17.43 10.47 9.02
CA PRO A 100 18.42 10.83 7.99
C PRO A 100 18.73 9.72 6.98
N GLY A 101 18.57 8.45 7.34
CA GLY A 101 18.80 7.34 6.41
C GLY A 101 18.81 5.97 7.07
N ASP A 102 18.60 4.94 6.27
CA ASP A 102 18.71 3.54 6.65
C ASP A 102 20.18 3.07 6.56
N PHE A 103 20.60 2.18 7.46
CA PHE A 103 21.94 1.54 7.45
C PHE A 103 23.13 2.51 7.41
N THR A 104 23.11 3.55 8.22
CA THR A 104 24.29 4.39 8.44
C THR A 104 25.36 3.61 9.21
N PHE A 105 26.62 3.75 8.82
CA PHE A 105 27.74 3.15 9.55
C PHE A 105 27.92 3.86 10.91
N VAL A 106 28.00 3.09 11.98
CA VAL A 106 28.41 3.53 13.33
C VAL A 106 29.89 3.26 13.56
#